data_AF-A0A0P9LW78-F1
#
_entry.id   AF-A0A0P9LW78-F1
#
_cell.length_a   1.000
_cell.length_b   1.000
_cell.length_c   1.000
_cell.angle_alpha   90.00
_cell.angle_beta   90.00
_cell.angle_gamma   90.00
#
_symmetry.space_group_name_H-M   'P 1'
#
loop_
_entity.id
_entity.type
_entity.pdbx_description
1 polymer ?
#
loop_
_entity_poly.entity_id
_entity_poly.type
_entity_poly.pdbx_seq_one_letter_code
_entity_poly.pdbx_strand_id
1 'polypeptide(L)' 'MLQKTFQVRQCEDSYFKNRTRPCLQYQIKRCKGPCVGLVEPEVYAEDVRHSVMFLEGRSNALSDELNA' A
#
# COMPACT_ATOMS: atom_id res chain seq x y z
N MET A 1 -8.17 7.87 -8.27
CA MET A 1 -7.94 6.54 -8.88
C MET A 1 -6.64 5.83 -8.44
N LEU A 2 -5.87 6.35 -7.46
CA LEU A 2 -4.56 5.78 -7.05
C LEU A 2 -4.62 4.47 -6.23
N GLN A 3 -5.67 4.28 -5.43
CA GLN A 3 -5.76 3.18 -4.46
C GLN A 3 -6.02 1.79 -5.09
N LYS A 4 -6.38 1.72 -6.38
CA LYS A 4 -6.59 0.44 -7.08
C LYS A 4 -5.30 -0.17 -7.61
N THR A 5 -4.25 0.64 -7.79
CA THR A 5 -3.04 0.21 -8.48
C THR A 5 -1.98 -0.31 -7.50
N PHE A 6 -1.93 0.25 -6.28
CA PHE A 6 -0.92 -0.09 -5.28
C PHE A 6 -1.58 -0.79 -4.10
N GLN A 7 -1.34 -2.10 -3.95
CA GLN A 7 -1.88 -2.93 -2.87
C GLN A 7 -1.12 -2.75 -1.56
N VAL A 8 -0.78 -1.51 -1.23
CA VAL A 8 -0.01 -1.11 -0.06
C VAL A 8 -0.95 -0.90 1.13
N ARG A 9 -0.47 -1.26 2.32
CA ARG A 9 -1.19 -1.06 3.58
C ARG A 9 -1.54 0.41 3.79
N GLN A 10 -2.76 0.64 4.27
CA GLN A 10 -3.24 1.95 4.73
C GLN A 10 -3.76 1.89 6.18
N CYS A 11 -3.63 0.73 6.84
CA CYS A 11 -4.01 0.59 8.23
C CYS A 11 -2.95 1.22 9.15
N GLU A 12 -3.38 1.83 10.25
CA GLU A 12 -2.48 2.30 11.29
C GLU A 12 -1.71 1.14 11.93
N ASP A 13 -0.54 1.43 12.49
CA ASP A 13 0.33 0.44 13.13
C ASP A 13 -0.31 -0.22 14.36
N SER A 14 -1.20 0.51 15.06
CA SER A 14 -2.00 0.02 16.20
C SER A 14 -2.86 -1.18 15.81
N TYR A 15 -3.54 -1.09 14.66
CA TYR A 15 -4.34 -2.18 14.10
C TYR A 15 -3.46 -3.24 13.47
N PHE A 16 -2.38 -2.87 12.78
CA PHE A 16 -1.48 -3.81 12.12
C PHE A 16 -0.90 -4.84 13.10
N LYS A 17 -0.41 -4.41 14.26
CA LYS A 17 0.25 -5.28 15.25
C LYS A 17 -0.72 -6.22 15.99
N ASN A 18 -1.99 -5.84 16.10
CA ASN A 18 -2.98 -6.55 16.91
C ASN A 18 -3.99 -7.36 16.08
N ARG A 19 -3.77 -7.48 14.76
CA ARG A 19 -4.69 -8.19 13.85
C ARG A 19 -4.38 -9.69 13.82
N THR A 20 -5.40 -10.49 14.10
CA THR A 20 -5.39 -11.94 13.89
C THR A 20 -6.17 -12.37 12.65
N ARG A 21 -6.96 -11.45 12.05
CA ARG A 21 -7.78 -11.69 10.86
C ARG A 21 -7.56 -10.62 9.79
N PRO A 22 -7.54 -10.99 8.49
CA PRO A 22 -7.37 -10.03 7.41
C PRO A 22 -8.49 -8.98 7.43
N CYS A 23 -8.12 -7.74 7.13
CA CYS A 23 -9.08 -6.63 7.11
C CYS A 23 -9.88 -6.59 5.80
N LEU A 24 -10.92 -5.76 5.78
CA LEU A 24 -11.75 -5.56 4.59
C LEU A 24 -10.91 -5.15 3.36
N GLN A 25 -9.82 -4.38 3.56
CA GLN A 25 -8.93 -3.96 2.46
C GLN A 25 -8.31 -5.15 1.72
N TYR A 26 -7.97 -6.23 2.43
CA TYR A 26 -7.52 -7.48 1.77
C TYR A 26 -8.65 -8.13 0.98
N GLN A 27 -9.85 -8.22 1.57
CA GLN A 27 -11.02 -8.85 0.94
C GLN A 27 -11.44 -8.15 -0.36
N ILE A 28 -11.35 -6.82 -0.39
CA ILE A 28 -11.62 -6.01 -1.60
C ILE A 28 -10.39 -5.83 -2.50
N LYS A 29 -9.32 -6.62 -2.27
CA LYS A 29 -8.09 -6.68 -3.07
C LYS A 29 -7.31 -5.36 -3.17
N ARG A 30 -7.39 -4.52 -2.12
CA ARG A 30 -6.65 -3.25 -1.99
C ARG A 30 -5.38 -3.36 -1.13
N CYS A 31 -5.13 -4.50 -0.51
CA CYS A 31 -3.95 -4.76 0.31
C CYS A 31 -3.59 -6.25 0.22
N LYS A 32 -2.30 -6.61 0.23
CA LYS A 32 -1.85 -8.02 0.22
C LYS A 32 -1.93 -8.73 1.57
N GLY A 33 -2.42 -8.05 2.62
CA GLY A 33 -2.60 -8.65 3.94
C GLY A 33 -1.30 -8.96 4.72
N PRO A 34 -0.29 -8.06 4.74
CA PRO A 34 0.93 -8.28 5.53
C PRO A 34 0.68 -8.36 7.04
N CYS A 35 -0.46 -7.82 7.52
CA CYS A 35 -0.83 -7.83 8.93
C CYS A 35 -1.10 -9.23 9.50
N VAL A 36 -1.34 -10.22 8.66
CA VAL A 36 -1.61 -11.61 9.06
C VAL A 36 -0.69 -12.60 8.34
N GLY A 37 0.41 -12.13 7.75
CA GLY A 37 1.37 -12.99 7.04
C GLY A 37 0.82 -13.64 5.76
N LEU A 38 -0.16 -13.03 5.09
CA LEU A 38 -0.69 -13.53 3.80
C LEU A 38 0.23 -13.22 2.60
N VAL A 39 1.30 -12.46 2.86
CA VAL A 39 2.36 -12.12 1.92
C VAL A 39 3.67 -12.11 2.69
N GLU A 40 4.73 -12.61 2.06
CA GLU A 40 6.07 -12.55 2.65
C GLU A 40 6.52 -11.09 2.84
N PRO A 41 7.17 -10.77 3.97
CA PRO A 41 7.64 -9.41 4.25
C PRO A 41 8.53 -8.83 3.15
N GLU A 42 9.41 -9.65 2.57
CA GLU A 42 10.36 -9.26 1.53
C GLU A 42 9.64 -8.89 0.24
N VAL A 43 8.66 -9.71 -0.17
CA VAL A 43 7.83 -9.46 -1.35
C VAL A 43 7.02 -8.19 -1.16
N TYR A 44 6.42 -8.02 0.01
CA TYR A 44 5.65 -6.83 0.33
C TYR A 44 6.53 -5.56 0.36
N ALA A 45 7.76 -5.65 0.87
CA ALA A 45 8.71 -4.54 0.85
C ALA A 45 9.09 -4.13 -0.58
N GLU A 46 9.27 -5.10 -1.48
CA GLU A 46 9.52 -4.84 -2.89
C GLU A 46 8.33 -4.13 -3.56
N ASP A 47 7.10 -4.59 -3.30
CA ASP A 47 5.87 -3.95 -3.81
C ASP A 47 5.77 -2.49 -3.33
N VAL A 48 6.07 -2.24 -2.05
CA VAL A 48 6.09 -0.89 -1.47
C VAL A 48 7.14 -0.05 -2.18
N ARG A 49 8.35 -0.57 -2.38
CA ARG A 49 9.43 0.13 -3.08
C ARG A 49 9.03 0.49 -4.51
N HIS A 50 8.42 -0.42 -5.26
CA HIS A 50 7.89 -0.14 -6.60
C HIS A 50 6.80 0.93 -6.58
N SER A 51 5.91 0.87 -5.59
CA SER A 51 4.88 1.88 -5.39
C SER A 51 5.48 3.26 -5.12
N VAL A 52 6.49 3.34 -4.27
CA VAL A 52 7.21 4.59 -3.95
C VAL A 52 7.93 5.12 -5.18
N MET A 53 8.73 4.33 -5.88
CA MET A 53 9.44 4.79 -7.09
C MET A 53 8.49 5.29 -8.17
N PHE A 54 7.35 4.60 -8.33
CA PHE A 54 6.34 5.02 -9.28
C PHE A 54 5.62 6.31 -8.83
N LEU A 55 5.38 6.46 -7.53
CA LEU A 55 4.86 7.69 -6.98
C LEU A 55 5.89 8.81 -7.11
N GLU A 56 7.18 8.63 -6.82
CA GLU A 56 8.23 9.64 -6.98
C GLU A 56 8.36 10.08 -8.46
N GLY A 57 8.38 9.12 -9.39
CA GLY A 57 8.42 9.39 -10.82
C GLY A 57 7.18 10.11 -11.36
N ARG A 58 6.00 9.90 -10.75
CA ARG A 58 4.77 10.66 -11.06
C ARG A 58 4.52 11.85 -10.15
N SER A 59 5.20 11.96 -9.01
CA SER A 59 5.02 13.02 -8.01
C SER A 59 5.70 14.29 -8.49
N ASN A 60 6.78 14.16 -9.26
CA ASN A 60 7.31 15.27 -10.05
C ASN A 60 6.22 15.84 -10.98
N ALA A 61 5.46 14.98 -11.67
CA ALA A 61 4.35 15.41 -12.54
C ALA A 61 3.09 15.88 -11.77
N LEU A 62 2.82 15.30 -10.59
CA LEU A 62 1.66 15.65 -9.75
C LEU A 62 1.84 16.97 -9.01
N SER A 63 3.08 17.33 -8.65
CA SER A 63 3.39 18.60 -7.98
C SER A 63 3.12 19.81 -8.89
N ASP A 64 3.28 19.62 -10.20
CA ASP A 64 2.92 20.63 -11.21
C ASP A 64 1.39 20.76 -11.38
N GLU A 65 0.64 19.68 -11.16
CA GLU A 65 -0.82 19.66 -11.29
C GLU A 65 -1.54 20.16 -10.01
N LEU A 66 -0.92 20.02 -8.84
CA LEU A 66 -1.50 20.45 -7.55
C LEU A 66 -1.30 21.94 -7.24
N ASN A 67 -0.50 22.65 -8.04
CA ASN A 67 -0.28 24.11 -7.94
C ASN A 67 -0.98 24.91 -9.07
N ALA A 68 -1.90 24.29 -9.81
CA ALA A 68 -2.66 24.92 -10.90
C ALA A 68 -4.12 25.18 -10.53
#